data_AF-U2YID4-F1
#
_entry.id   AF-U2YID4-F1
#
_cell.length_a   1.000
_cell.length_b   1.000
_cell.length_c   1.000
_cell.angle_alpha   90.00
_cell.angle_beta   90.00
_cell.angle_gamma   90.00
#
_symmetry.space_group_name_H-M   'P 1'
#
loop_
_entity.id
_entity.type
_entity.pdbx_description
1 polymer ?
#
loop_
_entity_poly.entity_id
_entity_poly.type
_entity_poly.pdbx_seq_one_letter_code
_entity_poly.pdbx_strand_id
1 'polypeptide(L)' 'MVAGIWVDPDGCDHWIIDDGVEGYMSERLTPDGLPVCSGVAQPNTVVGPFKSGSPIPDLL' A
#
# COMPACT_ATOMS: atom_id res chain seq x y z
N MET A 1 5.56 -9.77 -7.42
CA MET A 1 5.09 -8.88 -6.34
C MET A 1 4.01 -7.97 -6.91
N VAL A 2 2.94 -7.73 -6.16
CA VAL A 2 1.84 -6.84 -6.56
C VAL A 2 1.64 -5.81 -5.47
N ALA A 3 1.53 -4.54 -5.84
CA ALA A 3 1.28 -3.48 -4.87
C ALA A 3 -0.21 -3.43 -4.49
N GLY A 4 -0.46 -3.17 -3.21
CA GLY A 4 -1.74 -2.64 -2.74
C GLY A 4 -1.65 -1.15 -2.46
N ILE A 5 -2.74 -0.61 -1.92
CA ILE A 5 -2.84 0.76 -1.44
C ILE A 5 -3.07 0.72 0.07
N TRP A 6 -2.22 1.40 0.83
CA TRP A 6 -2.54 1.81 2.19
C TRP A 6 -3.07 3.24 2.15
N VAL A 7 -4.15 3.52 2.87
CA VAL A 7 -4.69 4.87 3.04
C VAL A 7 -4.23 5.40 4.40
N ASP A 8 -3.48 6.49 4.40
CA ASP A 8 -2.95 7.12 5.60
C ASP A 8 -4.06 7.82 6.43
N PRO A 9 -3.74 8.37 7.63
CA PRO A 9 -4.73 9.07 8.45
C PRO A 9 -5.37 10.30 7.79
N ASP A 10 -4.67 10.94 6.85
CA ASP A 10 -5.15 12.10 6.10
C ASP A 10 -6.02 11.68 4.90
N GLY A 11 -6.11 10.39 4.62
CA GLY A 11 -6.92 9.82 3.54
C GLY A 11 -6.18 9.66 2.22
N CYS A 12 -4.84 9.76 2.23
CA CYS A 12 -4.01 9.71 1.04
C CYS A 12 -3.33 8.35 0.85
N ASP A 13 -3.10 8.02 -0.41
CA ASP A 13 -2.69 6.72 -0.88
C ASP A 13 -1.17 6.54 -0.78
N HIS A 14 -0.76 5.38 -0.30
CA HIS A 14 0.62 4.89 -0.35
C HIS A 14 0.64 3.54 -1.04
N TRP A 15 1.59 3.35 -1.94
CA TRP A 15 1.90 2.02 -2.46
C TRP A 15 2.48 1.18 -1.35
N ILE A 16 1.99 -0.03 -1.19
CA ILE A 16 2.53 -1.00 -0.24
C ILE A 16 2.74 -2.35 -0.91
N ILE A 17 3.88 -2.97 -0.62
CA ILE A 17 4.18 -4.36 -0.97
C ILE A 17 4.64 -5.03 0.32
N ASP A 18 4.15 -6.23 0.55
CA ASP A 18 4.56 -7.07 1.65
C ASP A 18 5.03 -8.41 1.07
N ASP A 19 6.33 -8.68 1.21
CA ASP A 19 6.91 -9.94 0.76
C ASP A 19 7.06 -10.99 1.88
N GLY A 20 6.47 -10.76 3.06
CA GLY A 20 6.51 -11.67 4.21
C GLY A 20 7.81 -11.62 5.02
N VAL A 21 8.85 -10.92 4.55
CA VAL A 21 10.08 -10.64 5.34
C VAL A 21 10.30 -9.14 5.48
N GLU A 22 10.10 -8.38 4.40
CA GLU A 22 10.24 -6.93 4.37
C GLU A 22 9.02 -6.27 3.71
N GLY A 23 8.58 -5.15 4.29
CA GLY A 23 7.53 -4.31 3.75
C GLY A 23 8.14 -3.10 3.02
N TYR A 24 7.70 -2.86 1.78
CA TYR A 24 8.03 -1.64 1.05
C TYR A 24 6.84 -0.68 1.05
N MET A 25 7.09 0.60 1.27
CA MET A 25 6.08 1.64 1.21
C MET A 25 6.61 2.89 0.51
N SER A 26 5.77 3.51 -0.33
CA SER A 26 6.07 4.80 -0.96
C SER A 26 4.79 5.59 -1.19
N GLU A 27 4.85 6.90 -1.02
CA GLU A 27 3.72 7.79 -1.29
C GLU A 27 3.30 7.71 -2.76
N ARG A 28 1.99 7.62 -3.01
CA ARG A 28 1.46 7.66 -4.37
C ARG A 28 1.24 9.12 -4.77
N LEU A 29 2.03 9.59 -5.71
CA LEU A 29 1.98 10.96 -6.19
C LEU A 29 1.26 11.09 -7.54
N THR A 30 0.63 12.25 -7.75
CA THR A 30 0.21 12.72 -9.07
C THR A 30 1.44 13.10 -9.91
N PRO A 31 1.31 13.27 -11.24
CA PRO A 31 2.42 13.75 -12.07
C PRO A 31 3.01 15.09 -11.63
N ASP A 32 2.21 15.92 -10.93
CA ASP A 32 2.63 17.22 -10.40
C ASP A 32 3.30 17.13 -9.03
N GLY A 33 3.47 15.91 -8.49
CA GLY A 33 4.12 15.66 -7.21
C GLY A 33 3.23 15.86 -5.97
N LEU A 34 1.91 15.92 -6.14
CA LEU A 34 0.97 16.02 -5.01
C LEU A 34 0.51 14.63 -4.57
N PRO A 35 0.19 14.41 -3.28
CA PRO A 35 -0.37 13.16 -2.81
C PRO A 35 -1.68 12.82 -3.52
N VAL A 36 -1.85 11.55 -3.88
CA VAL A 36 -3.11 11.03 -4.40
C VAL A 36 -3.99 10.64 -3.21
N CYS A 37 -5.18 11.20 -3.09
CA CYS A 37 -6.13 10.82 -2.03
C CYS A 37 -7.41 10.31 -2.70
N SER A 38 -7.41 9.02 -3.05
CA SER A 38 -8.36 8.45 -4.01
C SER A 38 -9.72 8.07 -3.39
N GLY A 39 -9.78 7.91 -2.07
CA GLY A 39 -10.97 7.43 -1.38
C GLY A 39 -11.26 5.93 -1.60
N VAL A 40 -10.27 5.16 -2.04
CA VAL A 40 -10.41 3.71 -2.29
C VAL A 40 -10.73 2.90 -1.02
N ALA A 41 -10.38 3.42 0.16
CA ALA A 41 -10.67 2.83 1.46
C ALA A 41 -10.76 3.90 2.57
N GLN A 42 -11.15 3.48 3.78
CA GLN A 42 -11.11 4.33 4.96
C GLN A 42 -9.65 4.61 5.41
N PRO A 43 -9.38 5.73 6.08
CA PRO A 43 -8.08 5.98 6.71
C PRO A 43 -7.61 4.82 7.57
N ASN A 44 -6.31 4.56 7.56
CA ASN A 44 -5.65 3.43 8.23
C ASN A 44 -6.05 2.04 7.71
N THR A 45 -6.50 1.94 6.46
CA THR A 45 -6.88 0.67 5.84
C THR A 45 -5.96 0.32 4.67
N VAL A 46 -5.64 -0.97 4.51
CA VAL A 46 -4.93 -1.50 3.34
C VAL A 46 -5.91 -2.24 2.41
N VAL A 47 -5.81 -2.00 1.12
CA VAL A 47 -6.60 -2.68 0.08
C VAL A 47 -5.73 -3.21 -1.06
N GLY A 48 -6.24 -4.23 -1.75
CA GLY A 48 -5.54 -4.88 -2.87
C GLY A 48 -4.66 -6.06 -2.45
N PRO A 49 -4.03 -6.74 -3.41
CA PRO A 49 -3.32 -8.00 -3.18
C PRO A 49 -1.86 -7.78 -2.76
N PHE A 50 -1.60 -6.90 -1.78
CA PHE A 50 -0.24 -6.47 -1.39
C PHE A 50 0.67 -7.59 -0.87
N LYS A 51 0.09 -8.71 -0.40
CA LYS A 51 0.79 -9.93 0.02
C LYS A 51 1.01 -10.94 -1.12
N SER A 52 0.50 -10.64 -2.32
CA SER A 52 0.52 -11.59 -3.44
C SER A 52 1.89 -11.66 -4.09
N GLY A 53 2.35 -12.90 -4.26
CA GLY A 53 3.62 -13.22 -4.93
C GLY A 53 4.82 -13.33 -4.00
N SER A 54 4.62 -13.34 -2.69
CA SER A 54 5.62 -13.85 -1.75
C SER A 54 5.54 -15.37 -1.63
N PRO A 55 6.67 -16.11 -1.74
CA PRO A 55 6.72 -17.53 -1.41
C PRO A 55 6.83 -17.77 0.10
N ILE A 56 7.02 -16.73 0.91
CA ILE A 56 7.21 -16.83 2.35
C ILE A 56 5.85 -16.59 3.02
N PRO A 57 5.28 -17.60 3.69
CA PRO A 57 4.06 -17.42 4.44
C PRO A 57 4.31 -16.47 5.61
N ASP A 58 3.35 -15.57 5.81
CA ASP A 58 3.32 -14.64 6.93
C ASP A 58 2.95 -15.43 8.20
N LEU A 59 3.98 -15.94 8.88
CA LEU A 59 3.87 -16.90 9.99
C LEU A 59 3.85 -16.23 11.37
N LEU A 60 3.92 -14.90 11.43
CA LEU A 60 3.94 -14.11 12.68
C LEU A 60 2.69 -13.24 12.84
#